data_AF-A0A2D4F9M1-F1
#
_entry.id   AF-A0A2D4F9M1-F1
#
_cell.length_a   1.000
_cell.length_b   1.000
_cell.length_c   1.000
_cell.angle_alpha   90.00
_cell.angle_beta   90.00
_cell.angle_gamma   90.00
#
_symmetry.space_group_name_H-M   'P 1'
#
loop_
_entity.id
_entity.type
_entity.pdbx_description
1 polymer ?
#
loop_
_entity_poly.entity_id
_entity_poly.type
_entity_poly.pdbx_seq_one_letter_code
_entity_poly.pdbx_strand_id
1 'polypeptide(L)'
;METNFQFQFLKSCFQAFVENNPSIKWCPTPACERAVRLTRQGSNTTGSETLSFPLLRAPAVDCGKGHLFCWECLGEAHEPCDCETWKNWLQKITEMKPEELVGVSEAYEDAANCLWLLTNS
;
A
#
# COMPACT_ATOMS: atom_id res chain seq x y z
N MET A 1 -20.93 -35.63 -8.70
CA MET A 1 -19.51 -35.41 -9.08
C MET A 1 -19.37 -34.31 -10.13
N GLU A 2 -20.29 -34.18 -11.09
CA GLU A 2 -20.27 -33.14 -12.14
C GLU A 2 -20.34 -31.69 -11.62
N THR A 3 -21.09 -31.44 -10.54
CA THR A 3 -21.22 -30.08 -9.95
C THR A 3 -19.92 -29.56 -9.34
N ASN A 4 -19.05 -30.46 -8.86
CA ASN A 4 -17.76 -30.10 -8.26
C ASN A 4 -16.73 -29.74 -9.34
N PHE A 5 -16.77 -30.45 -10.48
CA PHE A 5 -15.91 -30.16 -11.63
C PHE A 5 -16.25 -28.81 -12.29
N GLN A 6 -17.54 -28.51 -12.47
CA GLN A 6 -17.96 -27.22 -13.01
C GLN A 6 -17.55 -26.04 -12.12
N PHE A 7 -17.69 -26.19 -10.80
CA PHE A 7 -17.28 -25.17 -9.83
C PHE A 7 -15.76 -24.94 -9.84
N GLN A 8 -14.97 -26.01 -9.86
CA GLN A 8 -13.52 -25.92 -9.95
C GLN A 8 -13.06 -25.29 -11.26
N PHE A 9 -13.66 -25.69 -12.39
CA PHE A 9 -13.37 -25.13 -13.70
C PHE A 9 -13.66 -23.63 -13.76
N LEU A 10 -14.83 -23.21 -13.27
CA LEU A 10 -15.23 -21.81 -13.26
C LEU A 10 -14.28 -20.95 -12.40
N LYS A 11 -13.88 -21.45 -11.22
CA LYS A 11 -12.88 -20.79 -10.37
C LYS A 11 -11.54 -20.60 -11.09
N SER A 12 -11.05 -21.65 -11.75
CA SER A 12 -9.82 -21.57 -12.54
C SER A 12 -9.92 -20.57 -13.70
N CYS A 13 -11.07 -20.48 -14.37
CA CYS A 13 -11.30 -19.48 -15.42
C CYS A 13 -11.27 -18.04 -14.88
N PHE A 14 -11.88 -17.78 -13.72
CA PHE A 14 -11.85 -16.44 -13.12
C PHE A 14 -10.44 -16.04 -12.66
N GLN A 15 -9.70 -16.98 -12.07
CA GLN A 15 -8.33 -16.73 -11.66
C GLN A 15 -7.44 -16.38 -12.87
N ALA A 16 -7.52 -17.19 -13.93
CA ALA A 16 -6.80 -16.91 -15.18
C ALA A 16 -7.23 -15.58 -15.82
N PHE A 17 -8.51 -15.22 -15.76
CA PHE A 17 -8.97 -13.93 -16.28
C PHE A 17 -8.32 -12.76 -15.54
N VAL A 18 -8.33 -12.76 -14.20
CA VAL A 18 -7.73 -11.67 -13.43
C VAL A 18 -6.22 -11.61 -13.61
N GLU A 19 -5.53 -12.76 -13.61
CA GLU A 19 -4.07 -12.83 -13.81
C GLU A 19 -3.62 -12.31 -15.19
N ASN A 20 -4.46 -12.45 -16.22
CA ASN A 20 -4.17 -11.96 -17.57
C ASN A 20 -4.55 -10.48 -17.79
N ASN A 21 -5.21 -9.82 -16.82
CA ASN A 21 -5.66 -8.44 -16.95
C ASN A 21 -4.91 -7.52 -15.97
N PRO A 22 -3.89 -6.75 -16.41
CA PRO A 22 -3.10 -5.90 -15.50
C PRO A 22 -3.91 -4.75 -14.85
N SER A 23 -5.10 -4.46 -15.37
CA SER A 23 -6.03 -3.48 -14.81
C SER A 23 -6.90 -4.04 -13.68
N ILE A 24 -6.83 -5.35 -13.40
CA ILE A 24 -7.61 -6.02 -12.36
C ILE A 24 -6.64 -6.78 -11.46
N LYS A 25 -6.76 -6.62 -10.14
CA LYS A 25 -5.96 -7.39 -9.18
C LYS A 25 -6.86 -7.95 -8.08
N TRP A 26 -6.52 -9.12 -7.58
CA TRP A 26 -7.19 -9.71 -6.42
C TRP A 26 -6.86 -8.93 -5.14
N CYS A 27 -7.82 -8.90 -4.22
CA CYS A 27 -7.55 -8.44 -2.86
C CYS A 27 -6.54 -9.38 -2.19
N PRO A 28 -5.45 -8.88 -1.58
CA PRO A 28 -4.41 -9.71 -0.98
C PRO A 28 -4.86 -10.39 0.33
N THR A 29 -5.96 -9.94 0.94
CA THR A 29 -6.44 -10.46 2.22
C THR A 29 -6.90 -11.92 2.07
N PRO A 30 -6.41 -12.85 2.94
CA PRO A 30 -6.86 -14.23 2.96
C PRO A 30 -8.38 -14.33 3.09
N ALA A 31 -8.99 -15.28 2.39
CA ALA A 31 -10.44 -15.48 2.32
C ALA A 31 -11.25 -14.33 1.66
N CYS A 32 -10.60 -13.31 1.09
CA CYS A 32 -11.27 -12.29 0.28
C CYS A 32 -11.26 -12.66 -1.21
N GLU A 33 -12.37 -13.17 -1.74
CA GLU A 33 -12.52 -13.50 -3.16
C GLU A 33 -12.94 -12.29 -4.04
N ARG A 34 -12.53 -11.06 -3.67
CA ARG A 34 -12.86 -9.85 -4.44
C ARG A 34 -11.69 -9.42 -5.31
N ALA A 35 -12.00 -9.04 -6.55
CA ALA A 35 -11.05 -8.40 -7.45
C ALA A 35 -11.39 -6.91 -7.60
N VAL A 36 -10.37 -6.07 -7.63
CA VAL A 36 -10.48 -4.62 -7.79
C VAL A 36 -9.96 -4.26 -9.18
N ARG A 37 -10.65 -3.36 -9.88
CA ARG A 37 -10.20 -2.80 -11.15
C ARG A 37 -9.76 -1.36 -10.95
N LEU A 38 -8.52 -1.05 -11.33
CA LEU A 38 -8.02 0.33 -11.35
C LEU A 38 -8.05 0.87 -12.77
N THR A 39 -8.93 1.83 -13.04
CA THR A 39 -8.94 2.58 -14.30
C THR A 39 -7.91 3.69 -14.21
N ARG A 40 -6.71 3.48 -14.78
CA ARG A 40 -5.71 4.54 -14.90
C ARG A 40 -6.31 5.66 -15.75
N GLN A 41 -6.58 6.82 -15.15
CA GLN A 41 -6.99 8.00 -15.92
C GLN A 41 -5.82 8.40 -16.83
N GLY A 42 -5.90 8.02 -18.11
CA GLY A 42 -4.78 8.12 -19.04
C GLY A 42 -5.13 7.70 -20.45
N SER A 43 -6.12 8.37 -21.05
CA SER A 43 -6.26 8.71 -22.48
C SER A 43 -7.74 8.75 -22.87
N ASN A 44 -8.26 9.94 -23.19
CA ASN A 44 -9.58 10.21 -23.78
C ASN A 44 -10.70 10.56 -22.78
N THR A 45 -10.65 11.77 -22.21
CA THR A 45 -11.88 12.58 -22.15
C THR A 45 -11.55 14.01 -22.56
N THR A 46 -12.22 14.43 -23.62
CA THR A 46 -12.34 15.80 -24.11
C THR A 46 -12.90 16.71 -23.03
N GLY A 47 -12.25 17.86 -22.79
CA GLY A 47 -12.90 19.06 -22.29
C GLY A 47 -13.23 19.11 -20.80
N SER A 48 -12.21 19.13 -19.93
CA SER A 48 -12.24 19.91 -18.69
C SER A 48 -10.81 19.99 -18.16
N GLU A 49 -10.31 21.19 -17.88
CA GLU A 49 -9.01 21.40 -17.23
C GLU A 49 -9.08 20.90 -15.78
N THR A 50 -9.11 19.58 -15.60
CA THR A 50 -8.97 18.95 -14.29
C THR A 50 -7.49 18.99 -13.94
N LEU A 51 -7.16 19.66 -12.84
CA LEU A 51 -5.82 19.66 -12.23
C LEU A 51 -5.22 18.25 -12.30
N SER A 52 -4.24 18.08 -13.18
CA SER A 52 -3.59 16.79 -13.41
C SER A 52 -2.63 16.53 -12.24
N PHE A 53 -3.18 15.98 -11.16
CA PHE A 53 -2.36 15.41 -10.10
C PHE A 53 -1.51 14.29 -10.71
N PRO A 54 -0.18 14.28 -10.47
CA PRO A 54 0.65 13.17 -10.87
C PRO A 54 0.04 11.88 -10.31
N LEU A 55 -0.20 10.89 -11.18
CA LEU A 55 -0.64 9.58 -10.71
C LEU A 55 0.34 9.10 -9.63
N LEU A 56 -0.19 8.80 -8.45
CA LEU A 56 0.61 8.30 -7.33
C LEU A 56 1.34 7.03 -7.79
N ARG A 57 2.63 6.93 -7.46
CA ARG A 57 3.48 5.80 -7.87
C ARG A 57 3.04 4.47 -7.24
N ALA A 58 2.25 4.53 -6.19
CA ALA A 58 1.76 3.37 -5.44
C ALA A 58 0.33 3.62 -4.94
N PRO A 59 -0.67 3.58 -5.83
CA PRO A 59 -2.04 3.95 -5.49
C PRO A 59 -2.63 3.00 -4.44
N ALA A 60 -3.22 3.54 -3.37
CA ALA A 60 -4.00 2.76 -2.42
C ALA A 60 -5.41 2.48 -2.96
N VAL A 61 -5.88 1.24 -2.81
CA VAL A 61 -7.21 0.81 -3.27
C VAL A 61 -7.97 0.04 -2.18
N ASP A 62 -9.29 0.20 -2.14
CA ASP A 62 -10.18 -0.57 -1.27
C ASP A 62 -10.93 -1.64 -2.07
N CYS A 63 -10.97 -2.87 -1.54
CA CYS A 63 -11.77 -3.98 -2.11
C CYS A 63 -13.29 -3.87 -1.83
N GLY A 64 -13.72 -2.85 -1.10
CA GLY A 64 -15.10 -2.60 -0.69
C GLY A 64 -15.58 -3.46 0.49
N LYS A 65 -14.69 -4.25 1.11
CA LYS A 65 -14.90 -4.87 2.42
C LYS A 65 -14.12 -4.15 3.53
N GLY A 66 -13.51 -3.01 3.21
CA GLY A 66 -12.62 -2.28 4.11
C GLY A 66 -11.19 -2.82 4.14
N HIS A 67 -10.75 -3.53 3.09
CA HIS A 67 -9.35 -3.92 2.95
C HIS A 67 -8.66 -2.92 2.04
N LEU A 68 -7.83 -2.07 2.63
CA LEU A 68 -7.02 -1.08 1.94
C LEU A 68 -5.62 -1.64 1.67
N PHE A 69 -5.17 -1.61 0.42
CA PHE A 69 -3.86 -2.14 0.02
C PHE A 69 -3.25 -1.35 -1.13
N CYS A 70 -1.93 -1.45 -1.29
CA CYS A 70 -1.22 -0.84 -2.41
C CYS A 70 -1.47 -1.62 -3.70
N TRP A 71 -1.90 -0.93 -4.76
CA TRP A 71 -2.13 -1.53 -6.07
C TRP A 71 -0.89 -2.17 -6.67
N GLU A 72 0.28 -1.55 -6.50
CA GLU A 72 1.52 -2.01 -7.16
C GLU A 72 2.13 -3.22 -6.45
N CYS A 73 2.37 -3.13 -5.14
CA CYS A 73 3.04 -4.18 -4.38
C CYS A 73 2.10 -5.21 -3.73
N LEU A 74 0.78 -4.97 -3.76
CA LEU A 74 -0.24 -5.78 -3.07
C LEU A 74 -0.03 -5.91 -1.56
N GLY A 75 0.78 -5.02 -0.97
CA GLY A 75 1.02 -4.92 0.46
C GLY A 75 0.14 -3.86 1.12
N GLU A 76 0.53 -3.49 2.34
CA GLU A 76 -0.13 -2.41 3.08
C GLU A 76 -0.12 -1.10 2.28
N ALA A 77 -1.19 -0.30 2.41
CA ALA A 77 -1.24 1.00 1.79
C ALA A 77 -0.19 1.93 2.43
N HIS A 78 0.67 2.51 1.60
CA HIS A 78 1.86 3.23 2.05
C HIS A 78 2.01 4.59 1.36
N GLU A 79 0.92 5.18 0.91
CA GLU A 79 0.91 6.55 0.39
C GLU A 79 1.22 7.54 1.52
N PRO A 80 1.99 8.62 1.26
CA PRO A 80 2.45 9.11 -0.05
C PRO A 80 3.76 8.47 -0.56
N CYS A 81 4.35 7.54 0.17
CA CYS A 81 5.61 6.89 -0.22
C CYS A 81 5.43 5.91 -1.39
N ASP A 82 6.47 5.76 -2.21
CA ASP A 82 6.53 4.69 -3.19
C ASP A 82 6.90 3.34 -2.56
N CYS A 83 6.70 2.25 -3.32
CA CYS A 83 6.90 0.89 -2.83
C CYS A 83 8.34 0.63 -2.37
N GLU A 84 9.32 1.26 -3.03
CA GLU A 84 10.73 1.08 -2.72
C GLU A 84 11.09 1.73 -1.38
N THR A 85 10.66 2.98 -1.18
CA THR A 85 10.85 3.70 0.08
C THR A 85 10.21 2.95 1.24
N TRP A 86 8.99 2.46 1.05
CA TRP A 86 8.29 1.63 2.05
C TRP A 86 9.05 0.36 2.41
N LYS A 87 9.55 -0.36 1.40
CA LYS A 87 10.35 -1.58 1.61
C LYS A 87 11.64 -1.31 2.38
N ASN A 88 12.35 -0.25 2.01
CA ASN A 88 13.59 0.15 2.68
C ASN A 88 13.33 0.53 4.15
N TRP A 89 12.20 1.18 4.43
CA TRP A 89 11.79 1.49 5.80
C TRP A 89 11.48 0.24 6.63
N LEU A 90 10.71 -0.71 6.08
CA LEU A 90 10.43 -1.99 6.74
C LEU A 90 11.70 -2.79 7.04
N GLN A 91 12.67 -2.79 6.12
CA GLN A 91 13.96 -3.42 6.35
C GLN A 91 14.69 -2.79 7.54
N LYS A 92 14.79 -1.46 7.58
CA LYS A 92 15.43 -0.74 8.69
C LYS A 92 14.75 -1.03 10.03
N ILE A 93 13.43 -1.11 10.06
CA ILE A 93 12.69 -1.46 11.29
C ILE A 93 13.03 -2.86 11.76
N THR A 94 13.13 -3.82 10.83
CA THR A 94 13.47 -5.20 11.18
C THR A 94 14.91 -5.31 11.70
N GLU A 95 15.80 -4.43 11.22
CA GLU A 95 17.18 -4.35 11.67
C GLU A 95 17.34 -3.58 13.00
N MET A 96 16.37 -2.74 13.39
CA MET A 96 16.41 -2.02 14.66
C MET A 96 16.25 -2.97 15.84
N LYS A 97 17.18 -2.88 16.79
CA LYS A 97 17.09 -3.56 18.08
C LYS A 97 16.58 -2.57 19.13
N PRO A 98 15.35 -2.72 19.63
CA PRO A 98 14.78 -1.79 20.60
C PRO A 98 15.63 -1.64 21.86
N GLU A 99 16.35 -2.68 22.25
CA GLU A 99 17.20 -2.71 23.45
C GLU A 99 18.40 -1.75 23.34
N GLU A 100 18.93 -1.56 22.13
CA GLU A 100 20.06 -0.65 21.88
C GLU A 100 19.61 0.82 21.78
N LEU A 101 18.30 1.08 21.71
CA LEU A 101 17.70 2.41 21.60
C LEU A 101 17.18 2.95 22.93
N VAL A 102 17.23 2.16 24.00
CA VAL A 102 16.78 2.56 25.34
C VAL A 102 17.62 3.74 25.84
N GLY A 103 16.97 4.79 26.33
CA GLY A 103 17.61 6.00 26.87
C GLY A 103 18.07 7.02 25.81
N VAL A 104 18.05 6.66 24.53
CA VAL A 104 18.39 7.59 23.44
C VAL A 104 17.37 8.74 23.34
N SER A 105 16.07 8.44 23.50
CA SER A 105 15.00 9.46 23.50
C SER A 105 15.18 10.49 24.62
N GLU A 106 15.44 10.00 25.83
CA GLU A 106 15.61 10.83 27.03
C GLU A 106 16.79 11.79 26.89
N ALA A 107 17.92 11.30 26.36
CA ALA A 107 19.08 12.15 26.08
C ALA A 107 18.81 13.24 25.03
N TYR A 108 18.00 12.95 24.00
CA TYR A 108 17.61 13.95 22.99
C TYR A 108 16.64 14.98 23.57
N GLU A 109 15.69 14.55 24.40
CA GLU A 109 14.73 15.43 25.08
C GLU A 109 15.46 16.37 26.03
N ASP A 110 16.39 15.87 26.83
CA ASP A 110 17.21 16.69 27.73
C ASP A 110 18.06 17.70 26.97
N ALA A 111 18.68 17.29 25.86
CA ALA A 111 19.46 18.19 25.02
C ALA A 111 18.58 19.30 24.40
N ALA A 112 17.39 18.95 23.91
CA ALA A 112 16.43 19.89 23.34
C ALA A 112 15.93 20.88 24.41
N ASN A 113 15.62 20.40 25.60
CA ASN A 113 15.19 21.22 26.74
C ASN A 113 16.29 22.19 27.18
N CYS A 114 17.53 21.70 27.32
CA CYS A 114 18.68 22.53 27.66
C CYS A 114 18.93 23.62 26.61
N LEU A 115 18.85 23.28 25.32
CA LEU A 115 19.02 24.25 24.24
C LEU A 115 17.92 25.32 24.29
N TRP A 116 16.67 24.92 24.51
CA TRP A 116 15.56 25.85 24.62
C TRP A 116 15.75 26.82 25.80
N LEU A 117 16.15 26.30 26.97
CA LEU A 117 16.45 27.11 28.15
C LEU A 117 17.54 28.15 27.86
N LEU A 118 18.64 27.75 27.21
CA LEU A 118 19.74 28.66 26.88
C LEU A 118 19.36 29.73 25.83
N THR A 119 18.41 29.43 24.95
CA THR A 119 18.02 30.33 23.86
C THR A 119 16.90 31.30 24.28
N ASN A 120 16.19 30.99 25.36
CA ASN A 120 15.03 31.76 25.85
C ASN A 120 15.16 32.23 27.31
N SER A 121 16.33 32.07 27.93
CA SER A 121 16.71 32.69 29.22
C SER A 121 17.26 34.10 29.01
#